data_AF-A0A536W0F4-F1
#
_entry.id   AF-A0A536W0F4-F1
#
_cell.length_a   1.000
_cell.length_b   1.000
_cell.length_c   1.000
_cell.angle_alpha   90.00
_cell.angle_beta   90.00
_cell.angle_gamma   90.00
#
_symmetry.space_group_name_H-M   'P 1'
#
loop_
_entity.id
_entity.type
_entity.pdbx_description
1 polymer ?
#
loop_
_entity_poly.entity_id
_entity_poly.type
_entity_poly.pdbx_seq_one_letter_code
_entity_poly.pdbx_strand_id
1 'polypeptide(L)'
;QLDGGYRAYRRHVVGQLETLPPRFRFVVLCGLTGSGKSRLLAALAAAGAQTLDLEGMARHRGSLLGGFPGVAQPSQKAFETAIAASLRALDPARAVFVESESKRIGKLQLPETLLGGMRRGRSVTLVTALPQRVALIKEEYCLRTDDPATLMQRLEPLAPLVGKAVLKRWEVFAAEKNWDALVGELLSLHYDPLYTRSLQRNFSAGSDSGGEAIDVTDTSAAAIAMLAADVLAMNDAQAPLLVDSP
;
A
#
# COMPACT_ATOMS: atom_id res chain seq x y z
N GLN A 1 34.11 -8.37 -17.59
CA GLN A 1 34.52 -6.97 -17.38
C GLN A 1 33.35 -6.09 -16.88
N LEU A 2 32.55 -6.55 -15.91
CA LEU A 2 31.31 -5.86 -15.45
C LEU A 2 31.30 -5.54 -13.93
N ASP A 3 32.30 -5.99 -13.17
CA ASP A 3 32.33 -5.83 -11.70
C ASP A 3 32.49 -4.37 -11.26
N GLY A 4 33.29 -3.57 -11.98
CA GLY A 4 33.49 -2.15 -11.67
C GLY A 4 32.25 -1.29 -11.97
N GLY A 5 31.61 -1.52 -13.12
CA GLY A 5 30.44 -0.77 -13.56
C GLY A 5 29.21 -1.06 -12.71
N TYR A 6 28.91 -2.32 -12.43
CA TYR A 6 27.75 -2.69 -11.62
C TYR A 6 27.89 -2.23 -10.16
N ARG A 7 29.07 -2.37 -9.54
CA ARG A 7 29.31 -1.88 -8.17
C ARG A 7 29.19 -0.36 -8.08
N ALA A 8 29.75 0.37 -9.05
CA ALA A 8 29.61 1.82 -9.12
C ALA A 8 28.14 2.23 -9.28
N TYR A 9 27.40 1.56 -10.17
CA TYR A 9 25.97 1.79 -10.35
C TYR A 9 25.17 1.52 -9.07
N ARG A 10 25.46 0.42 -8.34
CA ARG A 10 24.78 0.15 -7.07
C ARG A 10 25.03 1.22 -6.02
N ARG A 11 26.28 1.69 -5.87
CA ARG A 11 26.58 2.81 -4.97
C ARG A 11 25.83 4.08 -5.35
N HIS A 12 25.72 4.34 -6.66
CA HIS A 12 24.95 5.47 -7.16
C HIS A 12 23.45 5.37 -6.82
N VAL A 13 22.83 4.21 -7.02
CA VAL A 13 21.42 3.98 -6.65
C VAL A 13 21.19 4.17 -5.16
N VAL A 14 22.07 3.62 -4.31
CA VAL A 14 21.96 3.79 -2.85
C VAL A 14 22.09 5.27 -2.47
N GLY A 15 23.10 5.98 -3.00
CA GLY A 15 23.27 7.41 -2.72
C GLY A 15 22.08 8.27 -3.19
N GLN A 16 21.40 7.88 -4.27
CA GLN A 16 20.17 8.52 -4.71
C GLN A 16 19.02 8.30 -3.73
N LEU A 17 18.87 7.09 -3.19
CA LEU A 17 17.82 6.82 -2.21
C LEU A 17 18.06 7.57 -0.90
N GLU A 18 19.30 7.91 -0.56
CA GLU A 18 19.57 8.78 0.60
C GLU A 18 19.16 10.25 0.39
N THR A 19 19.20 10.73 -0.86
CA THR A 19 19.10 12.17 -1.17
C THR A 19 17.83 12.59 -1.90
N LEU A 20 17.22 11.71 -2.68
CA LEU A 20 16.02 12.01 -3.46
C LEU A 20 14.75 12.09 -2.59
N PRO A 21 14.41 11.11 -1.73
CA PRO A 21 13.13 11.14 -1.01
C PRO A 21 12.87 12.42 -0.21
N PRO A 22 13.86 13.01 0.51
CA PRO A 22 13.65 14.27 1.23
C PRO A 22 13.24 15.47 0.37
N ARG A 23 13.38 15.40 -0.96
CA ARG A 23 13.01 16.48 -1.90
C ARG A 23 11.52 16.52 -2.20
N PHE A 24 10.78 15.46 -1.89
CA PHE A 24 9.38 15.33 -2.26
C PHE A 24 8.45 15.57 -1.07
N ARG A 25 7.29 16.16 -1.35
CA ARG A 25 6.16 16.20 -0.43
C ARG A 25 5.29 14.97 -0.69
N PHE A 26 5.29 14.02 0.24
CA PHE A 26 4.48 12.82 0.12
C PHE A 26 3.06 13.04 0.65
N VAL A 27 2.09 12.51 -0.08
CA VAL A 27 0.70 12.33 0.38
C VAL A 27 0.46 10.83 0.51
N VAL A 28 0.36 10.36 1.76
CA VAL A 28 0.28 8.94 2.06
C VAL A 28 -1.17 8.50 2.10
N LEU A 29 -1.53 7.58 1.21
CA LEU A 29 -2.82 6.92 1.21
C LEU A 29 -2.84 5.87 2.32
N CYS A 30 -3.61 6.14 3.37
CA CYS A 30 -3.79 5.29 4.53
C CYS A 30 -5.14 4.56 4.46
N GLY A 31 -5.30 3.52 5.27
CA GLY A 31 -6.55 2.78 5.40
C GLY A 31 -6.31 1.30 5.62
N LEU A 32 -7.30 0.59 6.17
CA LEU A 32 -7.18 -0.83 6.48
C LEU A 32 -6.97 -1.70 5.23
N THR A 33 -6.60 -2.97 5.42
CA THR A 33 -6.53 -3.95 4.32
C THR A 33 -7.86 -4.01 3.57
N GLY A 34 -7.80 -3.97 2.24
CA GLY A 34 -8.99 -3.95 1.39
C GLY A 34 -9.71 -2.60 1.30
N SER A 35 -9.13 -1.49 1.79
CA SER A 35 -9.77 -0.15 1.71
C SER A 35 -9.72 0.51 0.33
N GLY A 36 -9.13 -0.13 -0.70
CA GLY A 36 -9.03 0.42 -2.05
C GLY A 36 -7.86 1.38 -2.30
N LYS A 37 -6.86 1.47 -1.40
CA LYS A 37 -5.65 2.31 -1.57
C LYS A 37 -5.00 2.15 -2.95
N SER A 38 -4.68 0.92 -3.35
CA SER A 38 -3.99 0.65 -4.61
C SER A 38 -4.85 1.04 -5.83
N ARG A 39 -6.19 0.89 -5.75
CA ARG A 39 -7.11 1.38 -6.79
C ARG A 39 -7.12 2.90 -6.87
N LEU A 40 -7.19 3.57 -5.73
CA LEU A 40 -7.12 5.03 -5.67
C LEU A 40 -5.79 5.55 -6.20
N LEU A 41 -4.67 4.92 -5.85
CA LEU A 41 -3.36 5.32 -6.38
C LEU A 41 -3.31 5.18 -7.91
N ALA A 42 -3.81 4.07 -8.45
CA ALA A 42 -3.88 3.88 -9.90
C ALA A 42 -4.79 4.93 -10.58
N ALA A 43 -5.93 5.27 -9.98
CA ALA A 43 -6.84 6.29 -10.49
C ALA A 43 -6.21 7.69 -10.42
N LEU A 44 -5.47 8.03 -9.36
CA LEU A 44 -4.71 9.26 -9.24
C LEU A 44 -3.64 9.38 -10.34
N ALA A 45 -2.91 8.29 -10.61
CA ALA A 45 -1.95 8.25 -11.72
C ALA A 45 -2.63 8.49 -13.07
N ALA A 46 -3.79 7.85 -13.31
CA ALA A 46 -4.58 8.05 -14.52
C ALA A 46 -5.13 9.48 -14.66
N ALA A 47 -5.39 10.16 -13.54
CA ALA A 47 -5.76 11.57 -13.48
C ALA A 47 -4.56 12.53 -13.59
N GLY A 48 -3.33 12.03 -13.78
CA GLY A 48 -2.13 12.84 -14.00
C GLY A 48 -1.37 13.24 -12.73
N ALA A 49 -1.74 12.70 -11.56
CA ALA A 49 -0.99 12.89 -10.33
C ALA A 49 0.36 12.15 -10.38
N GLN A 50 1.34 12.59 -9.58
CA GLN A 50 2.56 11.83 -9.37
C GLN A 50 2.32 10.75 -8.32
N THR A 51 2.66 9.51 -8.66
CA THR A 51 2.44 8.36 -7.78
C THR A 51 3.70 7.54 -7.63
N LEU A 52 3.89 6.96 -6.45
CA LEU A 52 4.92 5.96 -6.16
C LEU A 52 4.24 4.66 -5.74
N ASP A 53 3.98 3.77 -6.70
CA ASP A 53 3.35 2.46 -6.48
C ASP A 53 4.37 1.46 -5.91
N LEU A 54 4.44 1.40 -4.59
CA LEU A 54 5.42 0.54 -3.90
C LEU A 54 5.03 -0.93 -3.97
N GLU A 55 3.74 -1.25 -3.88
CA GLU A 55 3.23 -2.62 -3.99
C GLU A 55 3.51 -3.22 -5.37
N GLY A 56 3.29 -2.45 -6.44
CA GLY A 56 3.57 -2.83 -7.83
C GLY A 56 5.06 -3.02 -8.10
N MET A 57 5.91 -2.13 -7.58
CA MET A 57 7.37 -2.30 -7.65
C MET A 57 7.85 -3.53 -6.87
N ALA A 58 7.23 -3.82 -5.73
CA ALA A 58 7.51 -5.00 -4.93
C ALA A 58 6.87 -6.28 -5.50
N ARG A 59 5.88 -6.14 -6.38
CA ARG A 59 4.99 -7.23 -6.86
C ARG A 59 4.33 -7.96 -5.69
N HIS A 60 3.91 -7.18 -4.69
CA HIS A 60 3.36 -7.70 -3.44
C HIS A 60 2.56 -6.66 -2.67
N ARG A 61 1.39 -7.03 -2.15
CA ARG A 61 0.41 -6.15 -1.48
C ARG A 61 0.62 -5.97 0.04
N GLY A 62 1.88 -5.97 0.48
CA GLY A 62 2.23 -5.77 1.90
C GLY A 62 1.64 -6.77 2.94
N SER A 63 0.92 -7.82 2.53
CA SER A 63 0.11 -8.68 3.42
C SER A 63 0.54 -10.15 3.37
N LEU A 64 0.14 -10.99 4.35
CA LEU A 64 0.46 -12.43 4.35
C LEU A 64 0.09 -13.15 3.04
N LEU A 65 -1.08 -12.82 2.48
CA LEU A 65 -1.54 -13.38 1.21
C LEU A 65 -1.15 -12.52 0.00
N GLY A 66 -0.42 -11.42 0.20
CA GLY A 66 -0.24 -10.33 -0.76
C GLY A 66 0.66 -10.64 -1.96
N GLY A 67 1.16 -11.88 -2.11
CA GLY A 67 1.94 -12.27 -3.27
C GLY A 67 1.11 -12.23 -4.55
N PHE A 68 1.66 -11.64 -5.62
CA PHE A 68 0.99 -11.64 -6.91
C PHE A 68 1.04 -13.07 -7.50
N PRO A 69 -0.10 -13.68 -7.89
CA PRO A 69 -0.13 -15.05 -8.37
C PRO A 69 0.82 -15.28 -9.55
N GLY A 70 1.67 -16.30 -9.44
CA GLY A 70 2.64 -16.65 -10.49
C GLY A 70 3.79 -15.65 -10.68
N VAL A 71 3.88 -14.59 -9.85
CA VAL A 71 4.86 -13.52 -10.01
C VAL A 71 5.79 -13.47 -8.79
N ALA A 72 7.07 -13.72 -9.03
CA ALA A 72 8.08 -13.59 -7.99
C ALA A 72 8.36 -12.11 -7.66
N GLN A 73 8.48 -11.82 -6.37
CA GLN A 73 9.03 -10.54 -5.91
C GLN A 73 10.45 -10.35 -6.46
N PRO A 74 10.83 -9.11 -6.81
CA PRO A 74 12.18 -8.81 -7.27
C PRO A 74 13.22 -9.03 -6.16
N SER A 75 14.50 -8.89 -6.53
CA SER A 75 15.56 -8.74 -5.53
C SER A 75 15.50 -7.36 -4.88
N GLN A 76 16.03 -7.23 -3.67
CA GLN A 76 16.17 -5.94 -2.98
C GLN A 76 16.83 -4.86 -3.88
N LYS A 77 17.88 -5.24 -4.63
CA LYS A 77 18.61 -4.33 -5.51
C LYS A 77 17.73 -3.82 -6.66
N ALA A 78 16.91 -4.69 -7.24
CA ALA A 78 16.01 -4.34 -8.33
C ALA A 78 14.86 -3.46 -7.85
N PHE A 79 14.31 -3.75 -6.66
CA PHE A 79 13.31 -2.92 -6.00
C PHE A 79 13.83 -1.49 -5.74
N GLU A 80 15.02 -1.37 -5.12
CA GLU A 80 15.68 -0.09 -4.89
C GLU A 80 15.97 0.67 -6.19
N THR A 81 16.39 -0.03 -7.25
CA THR A 81 16.58 0.58 -8.57
C THR A 81 15.28 1.15 -9.13
N ALA A 82 14.17 0.42 -9.01
CA ALA A 82 12.86 0.87 -9.47
C ALA A 82 12.41 2.12 -8.71
N ILE A 83 12.54 2.13 -7.38
CA ILE A 83 12.22 3.31 -6.56
C ILE A 83 13.06 4.51 -6.99
N ALA A 84 14.40 4.36 -7.08
CA ALA A 84 15.28 5.45 -7.45
C ALA A 84 14.97 5.98 -8.87
N ALA A 85 14.65 5.09 -9.81
CA ALA A 85 14.25 5.46 -11.16
C ALA A 85 12.93 6.23 -11.18
N SER A 86 11.94 5.76 -10.43
CA SER A 86 10.65 6.44 -10.31
C SER A 86 10.84 7.84 -9.74
N LEU A 87 11.51 7.98 -8.60
CA LEU A 87 11.73 9.28 -7.96
C LEU A 87 12.48 10.28 -8.86
N ARG A 88 13.43 9.82 -9.69
CA ARG A 88 14.12 10.71 -10.64
C ARG A 88 13.22 11.28 -11.73
N ALA A 89 12.16 10.57 -12.09
CA ALA A 89 11.24 11.00 -13.14
C ALA A 89 10.15 11.96 -12.62
N LEU A 90 10.06 12.14 -11.30
CA LEU A 90 9.08 13.02 -10.67
C LEU A 90 9.61 14.46 -10.56
N ASP A 91 8.68 15.41 -10.68
CA ASP A 91 8.86 16.81 -10.39
C ASP A 91 8.76 17.06 -8.87
N PRO A 92 9.84 17.54 -8.21
CA PRO A 92 9.85 17.86 -6.79
C PRO A 92 8.89 18.98 -6.38
N ALA A 93 8.44 19.83 -7.32
CA ALA A 93 7.50 20.91 -7.04
C ALA A 93 6.07 20.38 -6.80
N ARG A 94 5.77 19.15 -7.23
CA ARG A 94 4.45 18.52 -7.13
C ARG A 94 4.43 17.47 -6.03
N ALA A 95 3.27 17.28 -5.40
CA ALA A 95 3.07 16.23 -4.40
C ALA A 95 3.22 14.83 -5.03
N VAL A 96 3.64 13.86 -4.24
CA VAL A 96 3.76 12.44 -4.65
C VAL A 96 2.85 11.59 -3.77
N PHE A 97 1.84 10.99 -4.37
CA PHE A 97 0.96 10.04 -3.70
C PHE A 97 1.64 8.67 -3.57
N VAL A 98 1.46 8.01 -2.44
CA VAL A 98 2.11 6.72 -2.13
C VAL A 98 1.25 5.93 -1.14
N GLU A 99 1.25 4.60 -1.21
CA GLU A 99 0.55 3.79 -0.21
C GLU A 99 1.24 3.79 1.16
N SER A 100 0.45 3.65 2.22
CA SER A 100 0.93 3.52 3.60
C SER A 100 1.60 2.17 3.88
N GLU A 101 2.77 1.95 3.29
CA GLU A 101 3.55 0.75 3.52
C GLU A 101 4.38 0.83 4.80
N SER A 102 4.55 -0.32 5.46
CA SER A 102 5.44 -0.44 6.61
C SER A 102 6.90 -0.54 6.15
N LYS A 103 7.84 -0.67 7.08
CA LYS A 103 9.27 -0.85 6.76
C LYS A 103 9.57 -1.99 5.78
N ARG A 104 8.66 -2.97 5.63
CA ARG A 104 8.80 -4.09 4.72
C ARG A 104 7.55 -4.32 3.88
N ILE A 105 7.77 -4.76 2.64
CA ILE A 105 6.74 -5.25 1.71
C ILE A 105 7.11 -6.69 1.36
N GLY A 106 6.46 -7.65 2.02
CA GLY A 106 6.88 -9.05 2.03
C GLY A 106 8.33 -9.19 2.49
N LYS A 107 9.23 -9.68 1.62
CA LYS A 107 10.67 -9.85 1.96
C LYS A 107 11.53 -8.60 1.69
N LEU A 108 10.97 -7.58 1.04
CA LEU A 108 11.70 -6.37 0.65
C LEU A 108 11.65 -5.33 1.75
N GLN A 109 12.73 -4.55 1.89
CA GLN A 109 12.83 -3.47 2.87
C GLN A 109 12.78 -2.11 2.16
N LEU A 110 12.00 -1.18 2.71
CA LEU A 110 12.00 0.20 2.23
C LEU A 110 13.24 0.96 2.71
N PRO A 111 13.80 1.88 1.89
CA PRO A 111 14.83 2.81 2.34
C PRO A 111 14.35 3.67 3.51
N GLU A 112 15.20 3.87 4.53
CA GLU A 112 14.82 4.60 5.75
C GLU A 112 14.48 6.07 5.48
N THR A 113 15.18 6.71 4.54
CA THR A 113 14.93 8.09 4.10
C THR A 113 13.57 8.25 3.43
N LEU A 114 13.17 7.27 2.61
CA LEU A 114 11.85 7.22 2.00
C LEU A 114 10.78 7.02 3.07
N LEU A 115 10.96 6.04 3.95
CA LEU A 115 10.04 5.80 5.06
C LEU A 115 9.89 7.04 5.96
N GLY A 116 11.00 7.72 6.27
CA GLY A 116 10.99 8.97 7.02
C GLY A 116 10.24 10.09 6.30
N GLY A 117 10.39 10.19 4.98
CA GLY A 117 9.63 11.12 4.14
C GLY A 117 8.13 10.84 4.16
N MET A 118 7.74 9.58 3.96
CA MET A 118 6.35 9.13 4.03
C MET A 118 5.73 9.44 5.40
N ARG A 119 6.42 9.12 6.50
CA ARG A 119 5.93 9.37 7.87
C ARG A 119 5.71 10.85 8.20
N ARG A 120 6.46 11.76 7.56
CA ARG A 120 6.27 13.21 7.68
C ARG A 120 5.26 13.77 6.68
N GLY A 121 4.85 12.96 5.69
CA GLY A 121 3.89 13.34 4.68
C GLY A 121 2.49 13.50 5.25
N ARG A 122 1.65 14.24 4.51
CA ARG A 122 0.22 14.36 4.83
C ARG A 122 -0.45 13.00 4.61
N SER A 123 -1.37 12.61 5.48
CA SER A 123 -2.13 11.37 5.35
C SER A 123 -3.53 11.63 4.78
N VAL A 124 -3.96 10.76 3.85
CA VAL A 124 -5.34 10.66 3.37
C VAL A 124 -5.81 9.26 3.71
N THR A 125 -6.69 9.12 4.69
CA THR A 125 -7.14 7.84 5.25
C THR A 125 -8.47 7.44 4.64
N LEU A 126 -8.46 6.34 3.91
CA LEU A 126 -9.67 5.70 3.39
C LEU A 126 -10.36 4.91 4.50
N VAL A 127 -11.58 5.31 4.84
CA VAL A 127 -12.46 4.62 5.78
C VAL A 127 -13.47 3.82 4.96
N THR A 128 -13.26 2.50 4.91
CA THR A 128 -14.09 1.61 4.09
C THR A 128 -14.73 0.55 4.99
N ALA A 129 -16.05 0.45 4.94
CA ALA A 129 -16.78 -0.53 5.75
C ALA A 129 -16.43 -1.97 5.35
N LEU A 130 -16.52 -2.90 6.32
CA LEU A 130 -16.10 -4.30 6.13
C LEU A 130 -16.71 -4.97 4.89
N PRO A 131 -18.02 -4.82 4.58
CA PRO A 131 -18.61 -5.47 3.39
C PRO A 131 -17.94 -5.05 2.08
N GLN A 132 -17.64 -3.76 1.91
CA GLN A 132 -16.94 -3.22 0.75
C GLN A 132 -15.50 -3.75 0.68
N ARG A 133 -14.80 -3.84 1.82
CA ARG A 133 -13.45 -4.41 1.89
C ARG A 133 -13.44 -5.90 1.52
N VAL A 134 -14.42 -6.66 1.99
CA VAL A 134 -14.60 -8.08 1.64
C VAL A 134 -14.82 -8.23 0.13
N ALA A 135 -15.72 -7.43 -0.44
CA ALA A 135 -16.00 -7.44 -1.88
C ALA A 135 -14.74 -7.14 -2.71
N LEU A 136 -13.98 -6.11 -2.31
CA LEU A 136 -12.71 -5.74 -2.95
C LEU A 136 -11.67 -6.86 -2.90
N ILE A 137 -11.46 -7.48 -1.74
CA ILE A 137 -10.49 -8.56 -1.58
C ILE A 137 -10.89 -9.78 -2.42
N LYS A 138 -12.18 -10.13 -2.45
CA LYS A 138 -12.68 -11.24 -3.28
C LYS A 138 -12.42 -11.01 -4.77
N GLU A 139 -12.52 -9.78 -5.24
CA GLU A 139 -12.21 -9.41 -6.62
C GLU A 139 -10.69 -9.49 -6.90
N GLU A 140 -9.88 -8.88 -6.04
CA GLU A 140 -8.44 -8.71 -6.28
C GLU A 140 -7.60 -9.97 -6.10
N TYR A 141 -7.98 -10.83 -5.16
CA TYR A 141 -7.23 -12.04 -4.84
C TYR A 141 -7.70 -13.25 -5.65
N CYS A 142 -8.69 -13.09 -6.52
CA CYS A 142 -9.31 -14.19 -7.25
C CYS A 142 -9.59 -15.39 -6.32
N LEU A 143 -10.03 -15.14 -5.08
CA LEU A 143 -10.31 -16.21 -4.09
C LEU A 143 -11.37 -17.21 -4.58
N ARG A 144 -12.00 -16.93 -5.72
CA ARG A 144 -12.88 -17.82 -6.46
C ARG A 144 -12.15 -18.98 -7.15
N THR A 145 -10.82 -18.91 -7.34
CA THR A 145 -10.04 -19.90 -8.11
C THR A 145 -9.01 -20.68 -7.30
N ASP A 146 -8.75 -20.30 -6.05
CA ASP A 146 -7.83 -21.07 -5.20
C ASP A 146 -8.52 -22.35 -4.69
N ASP A 147 -7.79 -23.46 -4.75
CA ASP A 147 -8.14 -24.69 -4.06
C ASP A 147 -8.19 -24.42 -2.54
N PRO A 148 -9.33 -24.73 -1.86
CA PRO A 148 -9.48 -24.49 -0.42
C PRO A 148 -8.33 -25.04 0.42
N ALA A 149 -7.78 -26.21 0.07
CA ALA A 149 -6.67 -26.81 0.83
C ALA A 149 -5.39 -25.97 0.70
N THR A 150 -5.07 -25.50 -0.50
CA THR A 150 -3.92 -24.61 -0.75
C THR A 150 -4.05 -23.29 0.00
N LEU A 151 -5.25 -22.70 0.06
CA LEU A 151 -5.49 -21.50 0.85
C LEU A 151 -5.25 -21.76 2.34
N MET A 152 -5.76 -22.87 2.88
CA MET A 152 -5.60 -23.19 4.31
C MET A 152 -4.14 -23.44 4.69
N GLN A 153 -3.33 -24.04 3.82
CA GLN A 153 -1.88 -24.16 4.05
C GLN A 153 -1.20 -22.79 4.20
N ARG A 154 -1.63 -21.79 3.43
CA ARG A 154 -1.11 -20.41 3.55
C ARG A 154 -1.58 -19.70 4.81
N LEU A 155 -2.73 -20.09 5.35
CA LEU A 155 -3.30 -19.53 6.58
C LEU A 155 -2.80 -20.25 7.85
N GLU A 156 -2.27 -21.46 7.75
CA GLU A 156 -1.74 -22.23 8.89
C GLU A 156 -0.74 -21.44 9.77
N PRO A 157 0.19 -20.62 9.24
CA PRO A 157 1.08 -19.79 10.06
C PRO A 157 0.34 -18.80 10.98
N LEU A 158 -0.94 -18.53 10.75
CA LEU A 158 -1.77 -17.68 11.61
C LEU A 158 -2.29 -18.41 12.86
N ALA A 159 -2.16 -19.73 12.96
CA ALA A 159 -2.65 -20.51 14.10
C ALA A 159 -2.26 -19.95 15.47
N PRO A 160 -1.00 -19.51 15.70
CA PRO A 160 -0.59 -18.95 16.99
C PRO A 160 -1.20 -17.57 17.27
N LEU A 161 -1.66 -16.86 16.23
CA LEU A 161 -2.18 -15.49 16.33
C LEU A 161 -3.70 -15.46 16.50
N VAL A 162 -4.42 -16.28 15.74
CA VAL A 162 -5.90 -16.31 15.76
C VAL A 162 -6.47 -17.47 16.58
N GLY A 163 -5.64 -18.48 16.89
CA GLY A 163 -6.04 -19.67 17.63
C GLY A 163 -6.63 -20.78 16.75
N LYS A 164 -6.45 -22.03 17.21
CA LYS A 164 -6.85 -23.25 16.46
C LYS A 164 -8.36 -23.32 16.19
N ALA A 165 -9.20 -22.81 17.10
CA ALA A 165 -10.65 -22.83 16.93
C ALA A 165 -11.10 -21.91 15.77
N VAL A 166 -10.44 -20.76 15.59
CA VAL A 166 -10.70 -19.85 14.48
C VAL A 166 -10.28 -20.50 13.15
N LEU A 167 -9.06 -21.07 13.09
CA LEU A 167 -8.62 -21.78 11.89
C LEU A 167 -9.57 -22.93 11.49
N LYS A 168 -10.05 -23.72 12.45
CA LYS A 168 -11.01 -24.79 12.15
C LYS A 168 -12.32 -24.26 11.58
N ARG A 169 -12.79 -23.08 12.03
CA ARG A 169 -13.97 -22.44 11.41
C ARG A 169 -13.66 -21.95 9.99
N TRP A 170 -12.47 -21.41 9.77
CA TRP A 170 -12.03 -21.00 8.44
C TRP A 170 -11.93 -22.17 7.45
N GLU A 171 -11.51 -23.35 7.90
CA GLU A 171 -11.55 -24.59 7.11
C GLU A 171 -12.98 -24.92 6.65
N VAL A 172 -13.97 -24.80 7.54
CA VAL A 172 -15.39 -25.00 7.21
C VAL A 172 -15.85 -23.96 6.19
N PHE A 173 -15.56 -22.67 6.42
CA PHE A 173 -15.92 -21.62 5.45
C PHE A 173 -15.28 -21.85 4.08
N ALA A 174 -14.01 -22.26 4.03
CA ALA A 174 -13.32 -22.56 2.78
C ALA A 174 -13.91 -23.78 2.06
N ALA A 175 -14.24 -24.86 2.79
CA ALA A 175 -14.87 -26.06 2.23
C ALA A 175 -16.26 -25.77 1.65
N GLU A 176 -17.03 -24.92 2.31
CA GLU A 176 -18.36 -24.47 1.86
C GLU A 176 -18.30 -23.34 0.83
N LYS A 177 -17.09 -22.84 0.50
CA LYS A 177 -16.87 -21.65 -0.35
C LYS A 177 -17.59 -20.40 0.16
N ASN A 178 -17.79 -20.30 1.47
CA ASN A 178 -18.30 -19.13 2.16
C ASN A 178 -17.20 -18.07 2.31
N TRP A 179 -16.79 -17.51 1.18
CA TRP A 179 -15.68 -16.56 1.10
C TRP A 179 -15.96 -15.26 1.85
N ASP A 180 -17.22 -14.84 1.94
CA ASP A 180 -17.57 -13.62 2.66
C ASP A 180 -17.28 -13.75 4.16
N ALA A 181 -17.68 -14.87 4.78
CA ALA A 181 -17.38 -15.13 6.18
C ALA A 181 -15.86 -15.31 6.42
N LEU A 182 -15.18 -16.08 5.55
CA LEU A 182 -13.75 -16.31 5.67
C LEU A 182 -12.94 -15.01 5.59
N VAL A 183 -13.18 -14.20 4.55
CA VAL A 183 -12.46 -12.93 4.34
C VAL A 183 -12.84 -11.93 5.42
N GLY A 184 -14.12 -11.88 5.82
CA GLY A 184 -14.57 -11.02 6.91
C GLY A 184 -13.83 -11.29 8.22
N GLU A 185 -13.78 -12.56 8.66
CA GLU A 185 -13.04 -12.93 9.86
C GLU A 185 -11.52 -12.73 9.70
N LEU A 186 -10.95 -13.05 8.54
CA LEU A 186 -9.52 -12.84 8.29
C LEU A 186 -9.15 -11.35 8.41
N LEU A 187 -9.97 -10.46 7.85
CA LEU A 187 -9.78 -9.01 7.97
C LEU A 187 -9.89 -8.57 9.43
N SER A 188 -11.00 -8.89 10.10
CA SER A 188 -11.28 -8.37 11.45
C SER A 188 -10.42 -8.98 12.55
N LEU A 189 -10.08 -10.28 12.47
CA LEU A 189 -9.35 -10.97 13.54
C LEU A 189 -7.83 -10.92 13.38
N HIS A 190 -7.32 -10.78 12.16
CA HIS A 190 -5.89 -10.79 11.89
C HIS A 190 -5.37 -9.45 11.36
N TYR A 191 -5.93 -8.93 10.27
CA TYR A 191 -5.38 -7.76 9.60
C TYR A 191 -5.65 -6.45 10.34
N ASP A 192 -6.90 -6.20 10.73
CA ASP A 192 -7.32 -4.92 11.34
C ASP A 192 -6.54 -4.64 12.65
N PRO A 193 -6.35 -5.59 13.59
CA PRO A 193 -5.59 -5.33 14.81
C PRO A 193 -4.11 -4.98 14.56
N LEU A 194 -3.49 -5.62 13.56
CA LEU A 194 -2.09 -5.36 13.20
C LEU A 194 -1.95 -4.00 12.49
N TYR A 195 -2.89 -3.70 11.60
CA TYR A 195 -2.83 -2.50 10.78
C TYR A 195 -3.16 -1.26 11.61
N THR A 196 -4.13 -1.30 12.53
CA THR A 196 -4.42 -0.18 13.43
C THR A 196 -3.20 0.20 14.28
N ARG A 197 -2.48 -0.79 14.82
CA ARG A 197 -1.22 -0.55 15.56
C ARG A 197 -0.13 0.02 14.66
N SER A 198 -0.04 -0.43 13.41
CA SER A 198 0.96 0.07 12.46
C SER A 198 0.66 1.50 12.02
N LEU A 199 -0.61 1.80 11.69
CA LEU A 199 -1.07 3.15 11.35
C LEU A 199 -0.80 4.11 12.50
N GLN A 200 -1.31 3.83 13.71
CA GLN A 200 -1.10 4.71 14.88
C GLN A 200 0.38 5.02 15.16
N ARG A 201 1.29 4.09 14.87
CA ARG A 201 2.73 4.26 15.10
C ARG A 201 3.45 4.98 13.96
N ASN A 202 3.00 4.83 12.72
CA ASN A 202 3.75 5.27 11.54
C ASN A 202 3.10 6.47 10.82
N PHE A 203 1.79 6.60 10.88
CA PHE A 203 1.04 7.60 10.14
C PHE A 203 -0.03 8.17 11.06
N SER A 204 0.10 9.45 11.38
CA SER A 204 -0.87 10.13 12.22
C SER A 204 -2.23 10.13 11.52
N ALA A 205 -3.13 9.28 12.01
CA ALA A 205 -4.54 9.30 11.65
C ALA A 205 -5.22 10.26 12.63
N GLY A 206 -5.32 11.54 12.26
CA GLY A 206 -5.98 12.54 13.11
C GLY A 206 -5.55 13.99 12.86
N SER A 207 -6.48 14.88 13.19
CA SER A 207 -6.46 16.33 12.97
C SER A 207 -5.22 17.07 13.48
N ASP A 208 -4.53 16.54 14.48
CA ASP A 208 -3.37 17.22 15.11
C ASP A 208 -2.13 17.30 14.18
N SER A 209 -2.19 16.64 13.02
CA SER A 209 -1.15 16.63 11.99
C SER A 209 -1.68 16.94 10.57
N GLY A 210 -2.94 17.36 10.44
CA GLY A 210 -3.55 17.70 9.15
C GLY A 210 -3.94 16.51 8.27
N GLY A 211 -4.09 15.31 8.83
CA GLY A 211 -4.59 14.13 8.11
C GLY A 211 -6.08 14.18 7.85
N GLU A 212 -6.53 13.77 6.66
CA GLU A 212 -7.94 13.76 6.25
C GLU A 212 -8.47 12.32 6.20
N ALA A 213 -9.69 12.10 6.67
CA ALA A 213 -10.37 10.81 6.58
C ALA A 213 -11.51 10.92 5.56
N ILE A 214 -11.55 9.99 4.60
CA ILE A 214 -12.56 9.95 3.55
C ILE A 214 -13.32 8.64 3.63
N ASP A 215 -14.63 8.73 3.81
CA ASP A 215 -15.52 7.58 3.78
C ASP A 215 -15.67 7.07 2.34
N VAL A 216 -15.27 5.83 2.11
CA VAL A 216 -15.41 5.14 0.83
C VAL A 216 -16.62 4.22 0.90
N THR A 217 -17.74 4.70 0.38
CA THR A 217 -19.02 3.98 0.38
C THR A 217 -19.23 3.12 -0.87
N ASP A 218 -18.62 3.51 -1.99
CA ASP A 218 -18.59 2.78 -3.25
C ASP A 218 -17.13 2.56 -3.70
N THR A 219 -16.81 1.31 -4.03
CA THR A 219 -15.49 0.85 -4.45
C THR A 219 -15.43 0.50 -5.94
N SER A 220 -16.49 0.83 -6.69
CA SER A 220 -16.55 0.71 -8.15
C SER A 220 -15.47 1.56 -8.82
N ALA A 221 -15.04 1.16 -10.02
CA ALA A 221 -14.02 1.89 -10.77
C ALA A 221 -14.43 3.35 -11.04
N ALA A 222 -15.71 3.61 -11.30
CA ALA A 222 -16.23 4.96 -11.53
C ALA A 222 -16.17 5.82 -10.26
N ALA A 223 -16.61 5.28 -9.12
CA ALA A 223 -16.57 6.01 -7.84
C ALA A 223 -15.12 6.30 -7.41
N ILE A 224 -14.21 5.34 -7.58
CA ILE A 224 -12.78 5.55 -7.28
C ILE A 224 -12.15 6.60 -8.20
N ALA A 225 -12.55 6.68 -9.47
CA ALA A 225 -12.08 7.72 -10.38
C ALA A 225 -12.57 9.12 -9.96
N MET A 226 -13.83 9.24 -9.52
CA MET A 226 -14.36 10.49 -8.96
C MET A 226 -13.62 10.88 -7.68
N LEU A 227 -13.43 9.93 -6.77
CA LEU A 227 -12.66 10.14 -5.55
C LEU A 227 -11.22 10.60 -5.83
N ALA A 228 -10.58 10.05 -6.87
CA ALA A 228 -9.24 10.49 -7.28
C ALA A 228 -9.22 11.96 -7.73
N ALA A 229 -10.24 12.39 -8.48
CA ALA A 229 -10.38 13.79 -8.88
C ALA A 229 -10.58 14.72 -7.66
N ASP A 230 -11.42 14.31 -6.71
CA ASP A 230 -11.65 15.07 -5.48
C ASP A 230 -10.39 15.19 -4.63
N VAL A 231 -9.67 14.08 -4.41
CA VAL A 231 -8.40 14.05 -3.66
C VAL A 231 -7.33 14.91 -4.32
N LEU A 232 -7.28 14.92 -5.67
CA LEU A 232 -6.34 15.76 -6.41
C LEU A 232 -6.68 17.25 -6.24
N ALA A 233 -7.96 17.62 -6.38
CA ALA A 233 -8.43 18.99 -6.19
C ALA A 233 -8.16 19.49 -4.75
N MET A 234 -8.42 18.64 -3.74
CA MET A 234 -8.11 18.94 -2.34
C MET A 234 -6.61 19.17 -2.12
N ASN A 235 -5.77 18.34 -2.75
CA ASN A 235 -4.32 18.50 -2.65
C ASN A 235 -3.83 19.81 -3.28
N ASP A 236 -4.37 20.18 -4.44
CA ASP A 236 -3.98 21.40 -5.14
C ASP A 236 -4.44 22.65 -4.39
N ALA A 237 -5.62 22.62 -3.75
CA ALA A 237 -6.10 23.70 -2.90
C ALA A 237 -5.24 23.92 -1.63
N GLN A 238 -4.53 22.88 -1.17
CA GLN A 238 -3.64 22.91 -0.01
C GLN A 238 -2.17 23.13 -0.40
N ALA A 239 -1.84 23.25 -1.68
CA ALA A 239 -0.49 23.54 -2.12
C ALA A 239 -0.08 24.94 -1.60
N PRO A 240 1.10 25.10 -0.98
CA PRO A 240 1.54 26.41 -0.55
C PRO A 240 1.58 27.34 -1.77
N LEU A 241 0.94 28.51 -1.65
CA LEU A 241 1.08 29.59 -2.62
C LEU A 241 2.58 29.80 -2.80
N LEU A 242 3.09 29.62 -4.02
CA LEU A 242 4.45 30.00 -4.36
C LEU A 242 4.52 31.52 -4.15
N VAL A 243 5.00 31.93 -2.98
CA VAL A 243 5.43 33.32 -2.79
C VAL A 243 6.70 33.41 -3.61
N ASP A 244 6.60 34.09 -4.75
CA ASP A 244 7.75 34.40 -5.60
C ASP A 244 8.89 34.92 -4.70
N SER A 245 9.99 34.18 -4.68
CA SER A 245 11.21 34.64 -4.02
C SER A 245 11.84 35.72 -4.89
N PRO A 246 12.37 36.81 -4.30
CA PRO A 246 13.10 37.82 -5.04
C PRO A 246 14.42 37.27 -5.62
#